data_AF-Q0KKY9-F1
#
_entry.id   AF-Q0KKY9-F1
#
_cell.length_a   1.000
_cell.length_b   1.000
_cell.length_c   1.000
_cell.angle_alpha   90.00
_cell.angle_beta   90.00
_cell.angle_gamma   90.00
#
_symmetry.space_group_name_H-M   'P 1'
#
loop_
_entity.id
_entity.type
_entity.pdbx_description
1 polymer ?
#
loop_
_entity_poly.entity_id
_entity_poly.type
_entity_poly.pdbx_seq_one_letter_code
_entity_poly.pdbx_strand_id
1 'polypeptide(L)'
;MNANSKEIRHLNKAEEEWSHGGIVVGIIATIGLFISLFSKPQIQIFNHHIAITQGIIAPAIIIGSMIWATIEIFTDEGKPLISILIRSISGYIIGMFIGGFLGYEFNFAQYIIIPAYYGNSYALFDLIAILAFTLVAIWDGAWSHNKRYIRRG
;
A
#
# COMPACT_ATOMS: atom_id res chain seq x y z
N MET A 1 21.82 -35.54 -19.16
CA MET A 1 21.09 -34.56 -18.31
C MET A 1 20.21 -33.72 -19.22
N ASN A 2 18.89 -33.82 -19.06
CA ASN A 2 17.91 -33.28 -20.01
C ASN A 2 17.85 -31.75 -19.91
N ALA A 3 17.92 -31.00 -21.01
CA ALA A 3 17.84 -29.54 -21.00
C ALA A 3 16.57 -29.03 -20.28
N ASN A 4 15.47 -29.77 -20.43
CA ASN A 4 14.21 -29.55 -19.72
C ASN A 4 14.34 -29.53 -18.18
N SER A 5 15.22 -30.34 -17.58
CA SER A 5 15.32 -30.38 -16.10
C SER A 5 16.06 -29.16 -15.52
N LYS A 6 16.94 -28.52 -16.31
CA LYS A 6 17.59 -27.27 -15.88
C LYS A 6 16.62 -26.11 -16.02
N GLU A 7 15.91 -26.01 -17.13
CA GLU A 7 14.94 -24.95 -17.39
C GLU A 7 13.81 -24.93 -16.36
N ILE A 8 13.23 -26.09 -16.04
CA ILE A 8 12.22 -26.23 -14.97
C ILE A 8 12.78 -25.83 -13.59
N ARG A 9 14.04 -26.16 -13.29
CA ARG A 9 14.68 -25.74 -12.03
C ARG A 9 14.90 -24.23 -11.96
N HIS A 10 15.23 -23.58 -13.07
CA HIS A 10 15.42 -22.13 -13.10
C HIS A 10 14.09 -21.38 -12.96
N LEU A 11 13.02 -21.89 -13.56
CA LEU A 11 11.67 -21.33 -13.41
C LEU A 11 11.16 -21.47 -11.96
N ASN A 12 11.29 -22.66 -11.35
CA ASN A 12 10.87 -22.85 -9.96
C ASN A 12 11.64 -21.96 -8.98
N LYS A 13 12.94 -21.73 -9.23
CA LYS A 13 13.77 -20.88 -8.38
C LYS A 13 13.38 -19.40 -8.50
N ALA A 14 12.99 -18.94 -9.69
CA ALA A 14 12.51 -17.58 -9.90
C ALA A 14 11.14 -17.31 -9.24
N GLU A 15 10.23 -18.31 -9.23
CA GLU A 15 8.95 -18.24 -8.50
C GLU A 15 9.14 -18.26 -6.95
N GLU A 16 10.25 -18.82 -6.46
CA GLU A 16 10.55 -18.85 -5.02
C GLU A 16 11.11 -17.52 -4.51
N GLU A 17 11.92 -16.82 -5.32
CA GLU A 17 12.63 -15.60 -4.93
C GLU A 17 11.74 -14.33 -4.97
N TRP A 18 11.85 -13.51 -3.92
CA TRP A 18 11.14 -12.23 -3.84
C TRP A 18 11.67 -11.23 -4.87
N SER A 19 10.79 -10.39 -5.40
CA SER A 19 11.22 -9.28 -6.26
C SER A 19 11.89 -8.18 -5.46
N HIS A 20 13.09 -7.80 -5.87
CA HIS A 20 13.77 -6.62 -5.34
C HIS A 20 12.94 -5.34 -5.54
N GLY A 21 12.25 -5.20 -6.68
CA GLY A 21 11.39 -4.06 -6.97
C GLY A 21 10.13 -4.05 -6.09
N GLY A 22 9.47 -5.20 -5.96
CA GLY A 22 8.32 -5.38 -5.06
C GLY A 22 8.67 -5.08 -3.59
N ILE A 23 9.82 -5.58 -3.12
CA ILE A 23 10.33 -5.30 -1.76
C ILE A 23 10.56 -3.81 -1.55
N VAL A 24 11.24 -3.12 -2.48
CA VAL A 24 11.53 -1.68 -2.33
C VAL A 24 10.24 -0.87 -2.25
N VAL A 25 9.27 -1.14 -3.12
CA VAL A 25 7.97 -0.46 -3.07
C VAL A 25 7.22 -0.80 -1.77
N GLY A 26 7.24 -2.06 -1.33
CA GLY A 26 6.62 -2.48 -0.07
C GLY A 26 7.23 -1.80 1.17
N ILE A 27 8.55 -1.60 1.19
CA ILE A 27 9.24 -0.87 2.26
C ILE A 27 8.82 0.60 2.26
N ILE A 28 8.84 1.26 1.10
CA ILE A 28 8.43 2.67 0.97
C ILE A 28 6.98 2.85 1.43
N ALA A 29 6.08 1.96 0.99
CA ALA A 29 4.67 1.95 1.38
C ALA A 29 4.50 1.81 2.89
N THR A 30 5.20 0.86 3.50
CA THR A 30 5.17 0.60 4.94
C THR A 30 5.64 1.82 5.72
N ILE A 31 6.79 2.40 5.33
CA ILE A 31 7.32 3.61 5.97
C ILE A 31 6.33 4.78 5.83
N GLY A 32 5.77 5.00 4.64
CA GLY A 32 4.77 6.03 4.39
C GLY A 32 3.53 5.84 5.27
N LEU A 33 3.05 4.61 5.41
CA LEU A 33 1.92 4.26 6.26
C LEU A 33 2.18 4.63 7.74
N PHE A 34 3.31 4.17 8.31
CA PHE A 34 3.68 4.51 9.68
C PHE A 34 3.84 6.03 9.88
N ILE A 35 4.53 6.72 8.97
CA ILE A 35 4.66 8.18 9.05
C ILE A 35 3.27 8.83 9.04
N SER A 36 2.37 8.44 8.15
CA SER A 36 1.04 9.06 8.07
C SER A 36 0.16 8.78 9.29
N LEU A 37 0.25 7.60 9.90
CA LEU A 37 -0.60 7.23 11.05
C LEU A 37 -0.07 7.74 12.39
N PHE A 38 1.23 8.01 12.50
CA PHE A 38 1.86 8.46 13.75
C PHE A 38 2.37 9.90 13.71
N SER A 39 2.29 10.60 12.59
CA SER A 39 2.51 12.05 12.52
C SER A 39 1.49 12.77 13.40
N LYS A 40 1.91 13.79 14.17
CA LYS A 40 0.96 14.57 14.99
C LYS A 40 -0.11 15.23 14.09
N PRO A 41 -1.41 15.15 14.44
CA PRO A 41 -2.45 15.81 13.67
C PRO A 41 -2.27 17.34 13.79
N GLN A 42 -2.05 18.01 12.66
CA GLN A 42 -2.06 19.47 12.61
C GLN A 42 -3.48 19.95 12.32
N ILE A 43 -4.08 20.68 13.26
CA ILE A 43 -5.42 21.29 13.14
C ILE A 43 -5.26 22.81 13.21
N GLN A 44 -5.83 23.53 12.24
CA GLN A 44 -5.94 24.99 12.31
C GLN A 44 -7.22 25.47 11.60
N ILE A 45 -7.94 26.41 12.22
CA ILE A 45 -9.19 26.96 11.70
C ILE A 45 -9.15 28.51 11.79
N PHE A 46 -9.44 29.16 10.65
CA PHE A 46 -9.50 30.63 10.35
C PHE A 46 -8.15 31.39 10.39
N ASN A 47 -7.39 31.64 9.31
CA ASN A 47 -7.73 31.75 7.90
C ASN A 47 -6.48 31.50 7.02
N HIS A 48 -6.50 30.36 6.32
CA HIS A 48 -5.61 29.96 5.21
C HIS A 48 -4.25 29.34 5.57
N HIS A 49 -4.32 28.10 6.04
CA HIS A 49 -3.37 27.07 5.64
C HIS A 49 -4.16 25.92 5.03
N ILE A 50 -3.82 25.50 3.81
CA ILE A 50 -4.24 24.19 3.27
C ILE A 50 -3.44 23.16 4.07
N ALA A 51 -3.85 22.91 5.30
CA ALA A 51 -3.28 21.87 6.12
C ALA A 51 -3.79 20.55 5.56
N ILE A 52 -2.95 19.83 4.80
CA ILE A 52 -3.22 18.44 4.46
C ILE A 52 -3.19 17.68 5.79
N THR A 53 -4.37 17.55 6.41
CA THR A 53 -4.46 16.97 7.75
C THR A 53 -4.10 15.49 7.68
N GLN A 54 -3.66 14.94 8.81
CA GLN A 54 -3.40 13.51 8.94
C GLN A 54 -4.61 12.65 8.52
N GLY A 55 -5.83 13.19 8.71
CA GLY A 55 -7.08 12.57 8.26
C GLY A 55 -7.24 12.48 6.75
N ILE A 56 -6.47 13.23 5.97
CA ILE A 56 -6.42 13.15 4.51
C ILE A 56 -5.24 12.25 4.10
N ILE A 57 -4.05 12.47 4.69
CA ILE A 57 -2.83 11.76 4.29
C ILE A 57 -2.91 10.27 4.60
N ALA A 58 -3.35 9.89 5.81
CA ALA A 58 -3.39 8.48 6.18
C ALA A 58 -4.33 7.67 5.26
N PRO A 59 -5.60 8.07 5.05
CA PRO A 59 -6.46 7.42 4.07
C PRO A 59 -5.91 7.43 2.64
N ALA A 60 -5.26 8.53 2.21
CA ALA A 60 -4.60 8.58 0.90
C ALA A 60 -3.54 7.50 0.75
N ILE A 61 -2.67 7.32 1.75
CA ILE A 61 -1.62 6.29 1.70
C ILE A 61 -2.25 4.89 1.80
N ILE A 62 -3.22 4.68 2.69
CA ILE A 62 -3.92 3.38 2.83
C ILE A 62 -4.53 2.95 1.49
N ILE A 63 -5.36 3.80 0.88
CA ILE A 63 -6.03 3.46 -0.37
C ILE A 63 -5.04 3.42 -1.54
N GLY A 64 -4.04 4.31 -1.57
CA GLY A 64 -2.92 4.27 -2.53
C GLY A 64 -2.21 2.92 -2.52
N SER A 65 -1.84 2.44 -1.33
CA SER A 65 -1.19 1.15 -1.14
C SER A 65 -2.10 -0.03 -1.51
N MET A 66 -3.38 0.03 -1.20
CA MET A 66 -4.35 -1.00 -1.57
C MET A 66 -4.55 -1.10 -3.09
N ILE A 67 -4.71 0.03 -3.78
CA ILE A 67 -4.86 0.06 -5.23
C ILE A 67 -3.58 -0.43 -5.92
N TRP A 68 -2.42 0.02 -5.45
CA TRP A 68 -1.14 -0.48 -5.93
C TRP A 68 -1.03 -2.01 -5.77
N ALA A 69 -1.27 -2.53 -4.56
CA ALA A 69 -1.21 -3.96 -4.29
C ALA A 69 -2.16 -4.75 -5.20
N THR A 70 -3.38 -4.26 -5.38
CA THR A 70 -4.38 -4.85 -6.29
C THR A 70 -3.84 -4.91 -7.72
N ILE A 71 -3.33 -3.80 -8.25
CA ILE A 71 -2.75 -3.75 -9.59
C ILE A 71 -1.58 -4.74 -9.73
N GLU A 72 -0.77 -4.88 -8.68
CA GLU A 72 0.38 -5.78 -8.68
C GLU A 72 -0.03 -7.25 -8.69
N ILE A 73 -1.07 -7.62 -7.94
CA ILE A 73 -1.63 -8.98 -7.92
C ILE A 73 -2.20 -9.37 -9.30
N PHE A 74 -2.77 -8.41 -10.04
CA PHE A 74 -3.43 -8.68 -11.32
C PHE A 74 -2.54 -8.52 -12.55
N THR A 75 -1.28 -8.06 -12.41
CA THR A 75 -0.43 -7.86 -13.59
C THR A 75 0.60 -8.97 -13.76
N ASP A 76 0.81 -9.37 -15.02
CA ASP A 76 1.78 -10.39 -15.40
C ASP A 76 3.23 -10.01 -15.03
N GLU A 77 3.98 -11.03 -14.60
CA GLU A 77 5.41 -11.00 -14.30
C GLU A 77 6.28 -10.75 -15.55
N GLY A 78 7.49 -10.23 -15.35
CA GLY A 78 8.50 -10.14 -16.42
C GLY A 78 8.50 -8.85 -17.25
N LYS A 79 7.77 -7.81 -16.83
CA LYS A 79 7.87 -6.47 -17.45
C LYS A 79 9.12 -5.72 -16.96
N PRO A 80 9.72 -4.85 -17.79
CA PRO A 80 10.88 -4.05 -17.38
C PRO A 80 10.56 -3.17 -16.17
N LEU A 81 11.56 -2.94 -15.30
CA LEU A 81 11.45 -2.15 -14.06
C LEU A 81 10.74 -0.80 -14.26
N ILE A 82 10.95 -0.14 -15.39
CA ILE A 82 10.29 1.13 -15.74
C ILE A 82 8.76 0.96 -15.90
N SER A 83 8.30 -0.11 -16.54
CA SER A 83 6.86 -0.39 -16.66
C SER A 83 6.23 -0.67 -15.29
N ILE A 84 7.00 -1.24 -14.38
CA ILE A 84 6.58 -1.49 -12.99
C ILE A 84 6.45 -0.17 -12.26
N LEU A 85 7.47 0.69 -12.31
CA LEU A 85 7.46 1.99 -11.62
C LEU A 85 6.31 2.88 -12.10
N ILE A 86 6.09 2.97 -13.41
CA ILE A 86 5.01 3.79 -13.97
C ILE A 86 3.66 3.31 -13.47
N ARG A 87 3.42 1.98 -13.48
CA ARG A 87 2.18 1.37 -13.00
C ARG A 87 1.99 1.56 -11.50
N SER A 88 3.03 1.34 -10.70
CA SER A 88 2.99 1.56 -9.26
C SER A 88 2.69 3.02 -8.92
N ILE A 89 3.38 3.96 -9.56
CA ILE A 89 3.18 5.40 -9.35
C ILE A 89 1.75 5.80 -9.73
N SER A 90 1.25 5.37 -10.90
CA SER A 90 -0.10 5.74 -11.34
C SER A 90 -1.18 5.11 -10.46
N GLY A 91 -1.02 3.86 -10.02
CA GLY A 91 -1.88 3.22 -9.03
C GLY A 91 -1.92 3.97 -7.70
N TYR A 92 -0.74 4.33 -7.18
CA TYR A 92 -0.61 5.13 -5.96
C TYR A 92 -1.27 6.50 -6.11
N ILE A 93 -1.05 7.23 -7.20
CA ILE A 93 -1.64 8.55 -7.42
C ILE A 93 -3.17 8.44 -7.40
N ILE A 94 -3.75 7.50 -8.16
CA ILE A 94 -5.20 7.30 -8.21
C ILE A 94 -5.75 6.97 -6.81
N GLY A 95 -5.12 6.03 -6.11
CA GLY A 95 -5.56 5.65 -4.77
C GLY A 95 -5.35 6.74 -3.72
N MET A 96 -4.31 7.55 -3.83
CA MET A 96 -4.09 8.69 -2.95
C MET A 96 -5.13 9.78 -3.14
N PHE A 97 -5.56 10.05 -4.38
CA PHE A 97 -6.65 10.98 -4.64
C PHE A 97 -7.98 10.48 -4.05
N ILE A 98 -8.31 9.20 -4.29
CA ILE A 98 -9.54 8.59 -3.77
C ILE A 98 -9.50 8.57 -2.23
N GLY A 99 -8.42 8.06 -1.65
CA GLY A 99 -8.25 7.96 -0.20
C GLY A 99 -8.23 9.32 0.47
N GLY A 100 -7.54 10.31 -0.09
CA GLY A 100 -7.52 11.67 0.44
C GLY A 100 -8.90 12.33 0.42
N PHE A 101 -9.65 12.14 -0.67
CA PHE A 101 -11.04 12.60 -0.77
C PHE A 101 -11.93 11.93 0.28
N LEU A 102 -11.87 10.61 0.43
CA LEU A 102 -12.63 9.88 1.46
C LEU A 102 -12.23 10.32 2.87
N GLY A 103 -10.94 10.51 3.12
CA GLY A 103 -10.43 10.97 4.41
C GLY A 103 -10.94 12.36 4.80
N TYR A 104 -11.04 13.25 3.82
CA TYR A 104 -11.62 14.58 3.96
C TYR A 104 -13.14 14.51 4.20
N GLU A 105 -13.89 13.85 3.31
CA GLU A 105 -15.36 13.80 3.35
C GLU A 105 -15.89 13.12 4.62
N PHE A 106 -15.27 12.02 5.03
CA PHE A 106 -15.69 11.25 6.20
C PHE A 106 -15.02 11.69 7.51
N ASN A 107 -14.27 12.80 7.51
CA ASN A 107 -13.57 13.31 8.70
C ASN A 107 -12.77 12.23 9.46
N PHE A 108 -12.00 11.41 8.73
CA PHE A 108 -11.31 10.24 9.27
C PHE A 108 -10.49 10.54 10.54
N ALA A 109 -9.85 11.71 10.59
CA ALA A 109 -9.10 12.15 11.78
C ALA A 109 -9.99 12.26 13.03
N GLN A 110 -11.19 12.82 12.93
CA GLN A 110 -12.05 13.05 14.09
C GLN A 110 -12.68 11.77 14.63
N TYR A 111 -12.92 10.78 13.76
CA TYR A 111 -13.58 9.54 14.17
C TYR A 111 -12.61 8.42 14.54
N ILE A 112 -11.41 8.39 13.95
CA ILE A 112 -10.45 7.29 14.16
C ILE A 112 -9.19 7.79 14.87
N ILE A 113 -8.46 8.74 14.27
CA ILE A 113 -7.13 9.13 14.77
C ILE A 113 -7.20 9.80 16.15
N ILE A 114 -8.04 10.83 16.27
CA ILE A 114 -8.15 11.63 17.51
C ILE A 114 -8.67 10.75 18.66
N PRO A 115 -9.77 9.98 18.53
CA PRO A 115 -10.25 9.15 19.63
C PRO A 115 -9.26 8.03 20.00
N ALA A 116 -8.55 7.45 19.02
CA ALA A 116 -7.50 6.47 19.30
C ALA A 116 -6.36 7.08 20.12
N TYR A 117 -5.95 8.32 19.82
CA TYR A 117 -4.92 9.04 20.59
C TYR A 117 -5.35 9.29 22.04
N TYR A 118 -6.64 9.54 22.28
CA TYR A 118 -7.20 9.71 23.62
C TYR A 118 -7.54 8.38 24.33
N GLY A 119 -7.16 7.23 23.76
CA GLY A 119 -7.32 5.93 24.40
C GLY A 119 -8.72 5.31 24.26
N ASN A 120 -9.53 5.77 23.31
CA ASN A 120 -10.78 5.08 22.98
C ASN A 120 -10.47 3.69 22.40
N SER A 121 -10.97 2.65 23.06
CA SER A 121 -10.67 1.25 22.71
C SER A 121 -11.21 0.85 21.33
N TYR A 122 -12.39 1.34 20.93
CA TYR A 122 -12.97 1.04 19.62
C TYR A 122 -12.15 1.67 18.50
N ALA A 123 -11.80 2.96 18.64
CA ALA A 123 -10.99 3.65 17.64
C ALA A 123 -9.56 3.09 17.55
N LEU A 124 -8.98 2.65 18.68
CA LEU A 124 -7.70 1.92 18.68
C LEU A 124 -7.81 0.59 17.93
N PHE A 125 -8.88 -0.17 18.15
CA PHE A 125 -9.12 -1.42 17.44
C PHE A 125 -9.26 -1.18 15.93
N ASP A 126 -10.05 -0.18 15.52
CA ASP A 126 -10.21 0.18 14.11
C ASP A 126 -8.87 0.59 13.47
N LEU A 127 -8.08 1.42 14.17
CA LEU A 127 -6.75 1.85 13.71
C LEU A 127 -5.80 0.65 13.52
N ILE A 128 -5.79 -0.29 14.46
CA ILE A 128 -4.98 -1.51 14.39
C ILE A 128 -5.46 -2.41 13.25
N ALA A 129 -6.77 -2.58 13.08
CA ALA A 129 -7.35 -3.38 12.01
C ALA A 129 -7.00 -2.81 10.63
N ILE A 130 -7.13 -1.49 10.46
CA ILE A 130 -6.72 -0.77 9.24
C ILE A 130 -5.23 -0.96 8.98
N LEU A 131 -4.38 -0.77 9.99
CA LEU A 131 -2.94 -0.96 9.88
C LEU A 131 -2.59 -2.39 9.45
N ALA A 132 -3.14 -3.39 10.13
CA ALA A 132 -2.89 -4.79 9.83
C ALA A 132 -3.35 -5.18 8.42
N PHE A 133 -4.56 -4.78 8.04
CA PHE A 133 -5.10 -5.06 6.71
C PHE A 133 -4.26 -4.40 5.61
N THR A 134 -3.86 -3.14 5.81
CA THR A 134 -3.04 -2.42 4.83
C THR A 134 -1.65 -3.04 4.71
N LEU A 135 -1.03 -3.44 5.82
CA LEU A 135 0.26 -4.15 5.79
C LEU A 135 0.16 -5.47 5.04
N VAL A 136 -0.88 -6.27 5.29
CA VAL A 136 -1.12 -7.51 4.56
C VAL A 136 -1.23 -7.23 3.06
N ALA A 137 -2.01 -6.22 2.64
CA ALA A 137 -2.14 -5.86 1.23
C ALA A 137 -0.80 -5.43 0.61
N ILE A 138 -0.02 -4.59 1.32
CA ILE A 138 1.29 -4.13 0.85
C ILE A 138 2.23 -5.30 0.61
N TRP A 139 2.34 -6.20 1.58
CA TRP A 139 3.27 -7.32 1.52
C TRP A 139 2.78 -8.42 0.57
N ASP A 140 1.47 -8.59 0.41
CA ASP A 140 0.90 -9.49 -0.60
C ASP A 140 1.19 -8.98 -2.01
N GLY A 141 1.01 -7.67 -2.28
CA GLY A 141 1.40 -7.07 -3.56
C GLY A 141 2.91 -7.16 -3.82
N ALA A 142 3.74 -6.97 -2.80
CA ALA A 142 5.20 -7.13 -2.93
C ALA A 142 5.60 -8.58 -3.24
N TRP A 143 4.91 -9.55 -2.64
CA TRP A 143 5.13 -10.99 -2.84
C TRP A 143 4.63 -11.45 -4.22
N SER A 144 3.45 -10.98 -4.65
CA SER A 144 2.84 -11.34 -5.94
C SER A 144 3.62 -10.82 -7.15
N HIS A 145 4.56 -9.89 -6.95
CA HIS A 145 5.35 -9.30 -8.02
C HIS A 145 6.10 -10.34 -8.88
N ASN A 146 6.65 -11.38 -8.26
CA ASN A 146 7.35 -12.48 -8.95
C ASN A 146 6.55 -13.78 -8.95
N LYS A 147 5.27 -13.73 -8.55
CA LYS A 147 4.47 -14.92 -8.25
C LYS A 147 3.09 -14.78 -8.83
N ARG A 148 2.71 -15.72 -9.69
CA ARG A 148 1.36 -15.75 -10.25
C ARG A 148 0.36 -16.31 -9.25
N TYR A 149 -0.67 -15.53 -8.96
CA TYR A 149 -1.89 -16.04 -8.34
C TYR A 149 -2.75 -16.86 -9.33
N ILE A 150 -2.67 -16.56 -10.63
CA ILE A 150 -3.44 -17.22 -11.68
C ILE A 150 -2.49 -17.70 -12.78
N ARG A 151 -2.29 -19.02 -12.91
CA ARG A 151 -1.70 -19.62 -14.11
C ARG A 151 -2.72 -19.52 -15.24
N ARG A 152 -2.54 -18.57 -16.16
CA ARG A 152 -3.23 -18.63 -17.45
C ARG A 152 -2.63 -19.81 -18.24
N GLY A 153 -3.44 -20.85 -18.42
CA GLY A 153 -3.15 -22.01 -19.26
C GLY A 153 -3.06 -21.63 -20.73
#